data_AF-A0A6A8A7X1-F1
#
_entry.id   AF-A0A6A8A7X1-F1
#
_cell.length_a   1.000
_cell.length_b   1.000
_cell.length_c   1.000
_cell.angle_alpha   90.00
_cell.angle_beta   90.00
_cell.angle_gamma   90.00
#
_symmetry.space_group_name_H-M   'P 1'
#
loop_
_entity.id
_entity.type
_entity.pdbx_description
1 polymer ?
#
loop_
_entity_poly.entity_id
_entity_poly.type
_entity_poly.pdbx_seq_one_letter_code
_entity_poly.pdbx_strand_id
1 'polypeptide(L)'
;MQAQPNPAEMSDADIKIEEIDNGGQRLVLTGNWRSHGISAVLPKLSKIESGKANGRLEVDVSDIEGIDTAGAWLLRRLMTQQKEAGGEVALTGADAKLQELLDVLPEKTPAPEKVVDDSTLFQRIFAPTGEAMVALGQDLVSAMNILGSAVRGAQMKLGHGSGVSPASVVTHIDRMGVRATPIILLMSFLIGAIIAQQGAFQLRYFGAELFVVDLVGILQLREIGVLLTAIMIAGRSGSAITAEIGSMKMREEIDALTVIGLNPIGVLVFPRLVALTIALPLLSIIANFAALAGAAVITWAYSGITFETFLGRLNEAIDYSSVASGMIKAPFMALAIGIVSAVEGLKVGGSAESLGQHVTASVVKSIFAVILMDALFAIFYSAIDF
;
A
#
# COMPACT_ATOMS: atom_id res chain seq x y z
N MET A 1 -17.46 17.52 42.66
CA MET A 1 -17.04 16.82 41.44
C MET A 1 -16.77 15.38 41.85
N GLN A 2 -17.78 14.51 41.74
CA GLN A 2 -17.72 13.14 42.24
C GLN A 2 -16.77 12.32 41.34
N ALA A 3 -15.82 11.63 41.96
CA ALA A 3 -14.85 10.78 41.29
C ALA A 3 -15.56 9.57 40.66
N GLN A 4 -15.30 9.29 39.38
CA GLN A 4 -15.67 8.03 38.75
C GLN A 4 -14.82 6.91 39.38
N PRO A 5 -15.43 5.78 39.79
CA PRO A 5 -14.68 4.66 40.33
C PRO A 5 -13.89 3.93 39.23
N ASN A 6 -12.82 3.27 39.68
CA ASN A 6 -11.81 2.55 38.91
C ASN A 6 -12.42 1.38 38.10
N PRO A 7 -12.11 1.18 36.81
CA PRO A 7 -12.73 0.14 35.96
C PRO A 7 -12.40 -1.33 36.33
N ALA A 8 -11.61 -1.57 37.39
CA ALA A 8 -11.14 -2.90 37.79
C ALA A 8 -12.01 -3.61 38.85
N GLU A 9 -13.11 -3.00 39.31
CA GLU A 9 -14.06 -3.59 40.28
C GLU A 9 -15.47 -3.79 39.72
N MET A 10 -15.66 -3.70 38.39
CA MET A 10 -16.99 -3.82 37.79
C MET A 10 -17.34 -5.29 37.56
N SER A 11 -18.47 -5.74 38.11
CA SER A 11 -18.99 -7.09 37.89
C SER A 11 -19.38 -7.27 36.42
N ASP A 12 -18.97 -8.38 35.79
CA ASP A 12 -19.43 -8.75 34.46
C ASP A 12 -20.96 -8.85 34.45
N ALA A 13 -21.59 -8.53 33.31
CA ALA A 13 -23.03 -8.69 33.18
C ALA A 13 -23.41 -10.16 33.40
N ASP A 14 -24.49 -10.40 34.14
CA ASP A 14 -25.04 -11.74 34.34
C ASP A 14 -26.57 -11.73 34.31
N ILE A 15 -27.15 -12.90 34.03
CA ILE A 15 -28.59 -13.16 34.07
C ILE A 15 -28.84 -14.32 35.03
N LYS A 16 -29.69 -14.08 36.03
CA LYS A 16 -30.28 -15.12 36.86
C LYS A 16 -31.74 -15.31 36.46
N ILE A 17 -32.16 -16.57 36.44
CA ILE A 17 -33.54 -16.97 36.09
C ILE A 17 -34.18 -17.49 37.37
N GLU A 18 -35.28 -16.86 37.78
CA GLU A 18 -36.11 -17.28 38.90
C GLU A 18 -37.50 -17.67 38.39
N GLU A 19 -38.11 -18.70 38.95
CA GLU A 19 -39.49 -19.08 38.61
C GLU A 19 -40.48 -18.29 39.50
N ILE A 20 -41.52 -17.74 38.89
CA ILE A 20 -42.59 -17.02 39.59
C ILE A 20 -43.80 -17.95 39.74
N ASP A 21 -44.49 -17.87 40.88
CA ASP A 21 -45.76 -18.54 41.10
C ASP A 21 -46.76 -18.25 39.96
N ASN A 22 -47.43 -19.30 39.46
CA ASN A 22 -48.23 -19.36 38.22
C ASN A 22 -47.47 -19.60 36.89
N GLY A 23 -46.24 -20.14 36.94
CA GLY A 23 -45.53 -20.61 35.74
C GLY A 23 -44.95 -19.48 34.88
N GLY A 24 -44.68 -18.32 35.50
CA GLY A 24 -43.93 -17.22 34.89
C GLY A 24 -42.43 -17.32 35.19
N GLN A 25 -41.61 -16.56 34.46
CA GLN A 25 -40.17 -16.48 34.67
C GLN A 25 -39.77 -15.04 35.02
N ARG A 26 -38.88 -14.86 35.99
CA ARG A 26 -38.22 -13.60 36.31
C ARG A 26 -36.75 -13.66 35.89
N LEU A 27 -36.33 -12.70 35.07
CA LEU A 27 -34.94 -12.51 34.69
C LEU A 27 -34.36 -11.36 35.50
N VAL A 28 -33.46 -11.68 36.43
CA VAL A 28 -32.75 -10.68 37.22
C VAL A 28 -31.42 -10.37 36.52
N LEU A 29 -31.29 -9.12 36.06
CA LEU A 29 -30.16 -8.61 35.32
C LEU A 29 -29.22 -7.91 36.30
N THR A 30 -27.99 -8.41 36.44
CA THR A 30 -27.01 -7.89 37.40
C THR A 30 -25.72 -7.46 36.70
N GLY A 31 -24.96 -6.56 37.33
CA GLY A 31 -23.62 -6.16 36.88
C GLY A 31 -23.63 -5.10 35.77
N ASN A 32 -22.55 -5.04 34.98
CA ASN A 32 -22.32 -3.96 34.02
C ASN A 32 -22.75 -4.30 32.58
N TRP A 33 -23.89 -3.77 32.17
CA TRP A 33 -24.51 -3.92 30.85
C TRP A 33 -24.00 -2.93 29.80
N ARG A 34 -22.73 -2.51 29.90
CA ARG A 34 -22.05 -1.74 28.86
C ARG A 34 -21.36 -2.68 27.86
N SER A 35 -20.99 -2.15 26.70
CA SER A 35 -20.37 -2.87 25.57
C SER A 35 -19.18 -3.75 25.94
N HIS A 36 -18.44 -3.40 26.99
CA HIS A 36 -17.27 -4.15 27.45
C HIS A 36 -17.64 -5.38 28.31
N GLY A 37 -18.75 -5.36 29.04
CA GLY A 37 -19.16 -6.43 29.96
C GLY A 37 -20.25 -7.37 29.41
N ILE A 38 -20.91 -6.99 28.31
CA ILE A 38 -22.11 -7.68 27.82
C ILE A 38 -21.85 -9.01 27.09
N SER A 39 -20.61 -9.24 26.63
CA SER A 39 -20.21 -10.45 25.89
C SER A 39 -20.46 -11.75 26.67
N ALA A 40 -20.34 -11.70 28.01
CA ALA A 40 -20.55 -12.85 28.88
C ALA A 40 -22.00 -13.38 28.86
N VAL A 41 -22.96 -12.53 28.51
CA VAL A 41 -24.40 -12.80 28.62
C VAL A 41 -25.01 -13.26 27.30
N LEU A 42 -24.39 -12.95 26.15
CA LEU A 42 -24.89 -13.31 24.82
C LEU A 42 -25.25 -14.81 24.65
N PRO A 43 -24.45 -15.78 25.14
CA PRO A 43 -24.79 -17.21 25.03
C PRO A 43 -26.00 -17.60 25.89
N LYS A 44 -26.20 -16.92 27.04
CA LYS A 44 -27.38 -17.15 27.90
C LYS A 44 -28.63 -16.51 27.31
N LEU A 45 -28.52 -15.28 26.80
CA LEU A 45 -29.59 -14.56 26.10
C LEU A 45 -30.11 -15.35 24.89
N SER A 46 -29.23 -15.79 24.00
CA SER A 46 -29.61 -16.59 22.82
C SER A 46 -30.34 -17.89 23.16
N LYS A 47 -29.98 -18.55 24.28
CA LYS A 47 -30.72 -19.73 24.77
C LYS A 47 -32.13 -19.35 25.24
N ILE A 48 -32.27 -18.26 25.99
CA ILE A 48 -33.56 -17.75 26.47
C ILE A 48 -34.44 -17.29 25.29
N GLU A 49 -33.85 -16.62 24.29
CA GLU A 49 -34.49 -16.21 23.04
C GLU A 49 -35.00 -17.41 22.21
N SER A 50 -34.33 -18.57 22.30
CA SER A 50 -34.70 -19.80 21.57
C SER A 50 -35.73 -20.69 22.30
N GLY A 51 -36.01 -20.41 23.58
CA GLY A 51 -36.99 -21.16 24.38
C GLY A 51 -38.44 -20.80 24.01
N LYS A 52 -39.37 -21.75 24.16
CA LYS A 52 -40.81 -21.46 24.01
C LYS A 52 -41.28 -20.53 25.13
N ALA A 53 -41.84 -19.38 24.77
CA ALA A 53 -42.51 -18.49 25.72
C ALA A 53 -43.75 -19.20 26.28
N ASN A 54 -43.71 -19.60 27.55
CA ASN A 54 -44.87 -20.09 28.28
C ASN A 54 -45.02 -19.23 29.53
N GLY A 55 -45.97 -18.28 29.49
CA GLY A 55 -46.33 -17.47 30.65
C GLY A 55 -45.81 -16.04 30.63
N ARG A 56 -45.83 -15.41 31.82
CA ARG A 56 -45.44 -14.02 32.05
C ARG A 56 -43.94 -13.93 32.33
N LEU A 57 -43.25 -13.06 31.60
CA LEU A 57 -41.82 -12.78 31.76
C LEU A 57 -41.65 -11.44 32.48
N GLU A 58 -41.06 -11.45 33.66
CA GLU A 58 -40.67 -10.24 34.38
C GLU A 58 -39.18 -10.02 34.22
N VAL A 59 -38.78 -8.84 33.77
CA VAL A 59 -37.38 -8.48 33.57
C VAL A 59 -37.02 -7.44 34.62
N ASP A 60 -36.20 -7.83 35.59
CA ASP A 60 -35.76 -6.99 36.69
C ASP A 60 -34.37 -6.42 36.39
N VAL A 61 -34.28 -5.09 36.30
CA VAL A 61 -33.06 -4.33 36.02
C VAL A 61 -32.53 -3.57 37.25
N SER A 62 -33.07 -3.83 38.45
CA SER A 62 -32.77 -3.07 39.67
C SER A 62 -31.29 -3.12 40.08
N ASP A 63 -30.60 -4.23 39.77
CA ASP A 63 -29.23 -4.52 40.16
C ASP A 63 -28.20 -4.28 39.03
N ILE A 64 -28.58 -3.51 38.00
CA ILE A 64 -27.66 -3.10 36.92
C ILE A 64 -26.83 -1.91 37.37
N GLU A 65 -25.49 -2.07 37.37
CA GLU A 65 -24.55 -1.01 37.74
C GLU A 65 -24.39 0.07 36.66
N GLY A 66 -24.66 -0.29 35.39
CA GLY A 66 -24.67 0.65 34.27
C GLY A 66 -25.02 -0.01 32.95
N ILE A 67 -25.65 0.75 32.05
CA ILE A 67 -26.13 0.28 30.74
C ILE A 67 -25.82 1.32 29.66
N ASP A 68 -25.40 0.87 28.48
CA ASP A 68 -25.22 1.71 27.29
C ASP A 68 -26.20 1.33 26.17
N THR A 69 -26.06 1.96 25.00
CA THR A 69 -26.92 1.72 23.84
C THR A 69 -26.91 0.25 23.40
N ALA A 70 -25.78 -0.46 23.53
CA ALA A 70 -25.69 -1.86 23.14
C ALA A 70 -26.45 -2.77 24.13
N GLY A 71 -26.31 -2.52 25.43
CA GLY A 71 -27.03 -3.26 26.45
C GLY A 71 -28.53 -3.02 26.44
N ALA A 72 -28.94 -1.78 26.27
CA ALA A 72 -30.36 -1.45 26.17
C ALA A 72 -31.01 -2.00 24.90
N TRP A 73 -30.28 -2.05 23.78
CA TRP A 73 -30.77 -2.70 22.57
C TRP A 73 -30.97 -4.20 22.77
N LEU A 74 -30.05 -4.89 23.46
CA LEU A 74 -30.21 -6.31 23.78
C LEU A 74 -31.41 -6.56 24.70
N LEU A 75 -31.61 -5.71 25.69
CA LEU A 75 -32.79 -5.75 26.57
C LEU A 75 -34.08 -5.55 25.76
N ARG A 76 -34.14 -4.52 24.92
CA ARG A 76 -35.31 -4.24 24.08
C ARG A 76 -35.58 -5.37 23.09
N ARG A 77 -34.54 -5.92 22.44
CA ARG A 77 -34.64 -7.08 21.54
C ARG A 77 -35.25 -8.29 22.25
N LEU A 78 -34.77 -8.62 23.45
CA LEU A 78 -35.29 -9.73 24.25
C LEU A 78 -36.78 -9.52 24.57
N MET A 79 -37.15 -8.31 25.02
CA MET A 79 -38.54 -7.97 25.34
C MET A 79 -39.44 -8.03 24.10
N THR A 80 -39.00 -7.51 22.95
CA THR A 80 -39.75 -7.57 21.69
C THR A 80 -39.97 -9.02 21.25
N GLN A 81 -38.92 -9.84 21.25
CA GLN A 81 -39.00 -11.23 20.81
C GLN A 81 -39.95 -12.08 21.68
N GLN A 82 -39.96 -11.85 22.99
CA GLN A 82 -40.84 -12.55 23.93
C GLN A 82 -42.30 -12.11 23.81
N LYS A 83 -42.54 -10.81 23.56
CA LYS A 83 -43.89 -10.31 23.20
C LYS A 83 -44.39 -10.92 21.89
N GLU A 84 -43.54 -11.03 20.87
CA GLU A 84 -43.89 -11.66 19.58
C GLU A 84 -44.16 -13.16 19.71
N ALA A 85 -43.50 -13.85 20.65
CA ALA A 85 -43.76 -15.23 20.98
C ALA A 85 -45.06 -15.46 21.78
N GLY A 86 -45.81 -14.38 22.10
CA GLY A 86 -47.08 -14.44 22.81
C GLY A 86 -46.99 -14.35 24.34
N GLY A 87 -45.81 -14.05 24.89
CA GLY A 87 -45.59 -13.84 26.32
C GLY A 87 -45.93 -12.42 26.78
N GLU A 88 -46.43 -12.28 28.01
CA GLU A 88 -46.63 -10.98 28.65
C GLU A 88 -45.30 -10.55 29.30
N VAL A 89 -44.72 -9.42 28.87
CA VAL A 89 -43.42 -8.93 29.36
C VAL A 89 -43.60 -7.68 30.22
N ALA A 90 -43.13 -7.73 31.47
CA ALA A 90 -43.10 -6.60 32.40
C ALA A 90 -41.65 -6.23 32.75
N LEU A 91 -41.34 -4.93 32.80
CA LEU A 91 -40.03 -4.40 33.21
C LEU A 91 -40.14 -3.82 34.63
N THR A 92 -39.28 -4.25 35.54
CA THR A 92 -39.21 -3.78 36.94
C THR A 92 -37.81 -3.23 37.26
N GLY A 93 -37.74 -2.20 38.11
CA GLY A 93 -36.46 -1.61 38.53
C GLY A 93 -35.84 -0.56 37.59
N ALA A 94 -36.48 -0.22 36.47
CA ALA A 94 -35.91 0.72 35.50
C ALA A 94 -35.97 2.18 36.01
N ASP A 95 -34.83 2.87 35.99
CA ASP A 95 -34.77 4.30 36.25
C ASP A 95 -35.33 5.10 35.05
N ALA A 96 -35.67 6.37 35.28
CA ALA A 96 -36.27 7.23 34.24
C ALA A 96 -35.38 7.36 32.98
N LYS A 97 -34.06 7.28 33.16
CA LYS A 97 -33.07 7.39 32.09
C LYS A 97 -33.02 6.13 31.22
N LEU A 98 -33.10 4.95 31.82
CA LEU A 98 -33.19 3.69 31.09
C LEU A 98 -34.52 3.59 30.34
N GLN A 99 -35.62 4.03 30.93
CA GLN A 99 -36.92 4.07 30.23
C GLN A 99 -36.86 4.97 28.99
N GLU A 100 -36.31 6.19 29.10
CA GLU A 100 -36.15 7.09 27.96
C GLU A 100 -35.28 6.48 26.85
N LEU A 101 -34.17 5.85 27.22
CA LEU A 101 -33.27 5.20 26.28
C LEU A 101 -33.93 3.97 25.62
N LEU A 102 -34.71 3.21 26.39
CA LEU A 102 -35.50 2.09 25.90
C LEU A 102 -36.69 2.52 25.06
N ASP A 103 -37.15 3.76 25.10
CA ASP A 103 -38.23 4.27 24.24
C ASP A 103 -37.68 4.76 22.89
N VAL A 104 -36.52 5.42 22.89
CA VAL A 104 -35.87 6.00 21.70
C VAL A 104 -35.37 4.96 20.70
N LEU A 105 -35.03 3.75 21.16
CA LEU A 105 -34.58 2.68 20.28
C LEU A 105 -35.69 2.25 19.27
N PRO A 106 -35.35 1.56 18.18
CA PRO A 106 -36.37 0.92 17.34
C PRO A 106 -36.74 -0.45 17.93
N GLU A 107 -38.02 -0.84 17.86
CA GLU A 107 -38.48 -2.18 18.29
C GLU A 107 -37.89 -3.31 17.43
N LYS A 108 -37.63 -3.02 16.16
CA LYS A 108 -36.96 -3.90 15.20
C LYS A 108 -35.87 -3.13 14.50
N THR A 109 -34.63 -3.61 14.61
CA THR A 109 -33.58 -3.23 13.66
C THR A 109 -33.69 -4.15 12.44
N PRO A 110 -33.62 -3.61 11.21
CA PRO A 110 -33.46 -4.46 10.04
C PRO A 110 -32.22 -5.34 10.27
N ALA A 111 -32.35 -6.64 10.05
CA ALA A 111 -31.17 -7.49 9.99
C ALA A 111 -30.24 -6.90 8.92
N PRO A 112 -28.91 -6.84 9.15
CA PRO A 112 -28.00 -6.43 8.09
C PRO A 112 -28.29 -7.28 6.87
N GLU A 113 -28.58 -6.60 5.75
CA GLU A 113 -28.89 -7.26 4.50
C GLU A 113 -27.74 -8.22 4.19
N LYS A 114 -28.03 -9.52 4.21
CA LYS A 114 -27.02 -10.51 3.82
C LYS A 114 -26.70 -10.19 2.37
N VAL A 115 -25.48 -9.73 2.11
CA VAL A 115 -24.99 -9.55 0.75
C VAL A 115 -24.93 -10.95 0.14
N VAL A 116 -25.99 -11.34 -0.56
CA VAL A 116 -26.00 -12.56 -1.36
C VAL A 116 -25.26 -12.19 -2.64
N ASP A 117 -24.08 -12.76 -2.81
CA ASP A 117 -23.32 -12.59 -4.03
C ASP A 117 -23.97 -13.43 -5.15
N ASP A 118 -24.98 -12.84 -5.79
CA ASP A 118 -25.73 -13.39 -6.93
C ASP A 118 -24.89 -13.42 -8.23
N SER A 119 -23.57 -13.18 -8.14
CA SER A 119 -22.70 -13.21 -9.32
C SER A 119 -22.68 -14.60 -9.97
N THR A 120 -22.90 -14.60 -11.29
CA THR A 120 -22.81 -15.80 -12.12
C THR A 120 -21.37 -16.34 -12.14
N LEU A 121 -21.19 -17.63 -12.42
CA LEU A 121 -19.86 -18.25 -12.57
C LEU A 121 -18.96 -17.49 -13.56
N PHE A 122 -19.53 -16.95 -14.62
CA PHE A 122 -18.80 -16.11 -15.58
C PHE A 122 -18.33 -14.79 -14.95
N GLN A 123 -19.19 -14.10 -14.20
CA GLN A 123 -18.82 -12.89 -13.49
C GLN A 123 -17.74 -13.15 -12.43
N ARG A 124 -17.80 -14.25 -11.68
CA ARG A 124 -16.76 -14.57 -10.68
C ARG A 124 -15.38 -14.79 -11.28
N ILE A 125 -15.32 -15.32 -12.51
CA ILE A 125 -14.05 -15.56 -13.21
C ILE A 125 -13.52 -14.27 -13.86
N PHE A 126 -14.39 -13.48 -14.51
CA PHE A 126 -13.96 -12.35 -15.33
C PHE A 126 -14.04 -10.98 -14.64
N ALA A 127 -14.91 -10.80 -13.64
CA ALA A 127 -15.04 -9.53 -12.92
C ALA A 127 -13.73 -9.08 -12.25
N PRO A 128 -12.93 -9.95 -11.60
CA PRO A 128 -11.66 -9.53 -11.03
C PRO A 128 -10.69 -8.98 -12.08
N THR A 129 -10.71 -9.57 -13.28
CA THR A 129 -9.88 -9.10 -14.40
C THR A 129 -10.41 -7.76 -14.93
N GLY A 130 -11.73 -7.62 -15.07
CA GLY A 130 -12.37 -6.36 -15.49
C GLY A 130 -12.10 -5.22 -14.51
N GLU A 131 -12.23 -5.47 -13.22
CA GLU A 131 -11.90 -4.52 -12.15
C GLU A 131 -10.43 -4.12 -12.19
N ALA A 132 -9.51 -5.08 -12.39
CA ALA A 132 -8.10 -4.79 -12.56
C ALA A 132 -7.83 -3.90 -13.79
N MET A 133 -8.51 -4.14 -14.92
CA MET A 133 -8.37 -3.33 -16.13
C MET A 133 -8.92 -1.91 -15.94
N VAL A 134 -10.07 -1.77 -15.28
CA VAL A 134 -10.64 -0.46 -14.95
C VAL A 134 -9.74 0.30 -13.98
N ALA A 135 -9.20 -0.37 -12.97
CA ALA A 135 -8.24 0.22 -12.04
C ALA A 135 -6.97 0.69 -12.76
N LEU A 136 -6.40 -0.12 -13.66
CA LEU A 136 -5.28 0.31 -14.50
C LEU A 136 -5.60 1.54 -15.35
N GLY A 137 -6.80 1.63 -15.92
CA GLY A 137 -7.25 2.81 -16.66
C GLY A 137 -7.33 4.06 -15.79
N GLN A 138 -7.88 3.95 -14.58
CA GLN A 138 -7.95 5.05 -13.60
C GLN A 138 -6.56 5.49 -13.13
N ASP A 139 -5.63 4.54 -12.98
CA ASP A 139 -4.24 4.81 -12.61
C ASP A 139 -3.54 5.62 -13.70
N LEU A 140 -3.79 5.28 -14.96
CA LEU A 140 -3.23 5.98 -16.11
C LEU A 140 -3.76 7.42 -16.21
N VAL A 141 -5.05 7.65 -15.99
CA VAL A 141 -5.64 9.00 -15.92
C VAL A 141 -5.04 9.79 -14.74
N SER A 142 -4.87 9.15 -13.59
CA SER A 142 -4.24 9.77 -12.42
C SER A 142 -2.78 10.16 -12.68
N ALA A 143 -2.03 9.29 -13.35
CA ALA A 143 -0.66 9.55 -13.79
C ALA A 143 -0.60 10.76 -14.75
N MET A 144 -1.53 10.85 -15.71
CA MET A 144 -1.64 12.02 -16.60
C MET A 144 -1.97 13.30 -15.84
N ASN A 145 -2.84 13.24 -14.83
CA ASN A 145 -3.15 14.39 -13.98
C ASN A 145 -1.93 14.84 -13.16
N ILE A 146 -1.15 13.91 -12.61
CA ILE A 146 0.09 14.23 -11.89
C ILE A 146 1.11 14.85 -12.84
N LEU A 147 1.32 14.26 -14.03
CA LEU A 147 2.19 14.83 -15.05
C LEU A 147 1.75 16.24 -15.47
N GLY A 148 0.48 16.41 -15.81
CA GLY A 148 -0.07 17.70 -16.23
C GLY A 148 0.03 18.77 -15.14
N SER A 149 -0.25 18.42 -13.89
CA SER A 149 -0.13 19.34 -12.75
C SER A 149 1.32 19.62 -12.35
N ALA A 150 2.23 18.65 -12.52
CA ALA A 150 3.68 18.85 -12.38
C ALA A 150 4.20 19.85 -13.42
N VAL A 151 3.84 19.66 -14.70
CA VAL A 151 4.21 20.56 -15.80
C VAL A 151 3.63 21.96 -15.61
N ARG A 152 2.32 22.06 -15.33
CA ARG A 152 1.64 23.35 -15.10
C ARG A 152 2.19 24.05 -13.85
N GLY A 153 2.49 23.29 -12.80
CA GLY A 153 3.12 23.79 -11.58
C GLY A 153 4.52 24.33 -11.83
N ALA A 154 5.31 23.70 -12.72
CA ALA A 154 6.60 24.22 -13.15
C ALA A 154 6.45 25.52 -13.97
N GLN A 155 5.49 25.57 -14.89
CA GLN A 155 5.24 26.73 -15.75
C GLN A 155 4.71 27.95 -14.98
N MET A 156 3.74 27.79 -14.07
CA MET A 156 3.22 28.89 -13.26
C MET A 156 4.26 29.47 -12.29
N LYS A 157 5.24 28.66 -11.87
CA LYS A 157 6.32 29.05 -10.94
C LYS A 157 7.53 29.69 -11.62
N LEU A 158 7.69 29.58 -12.93
CA LEU A 158 8.73 30.31 -13.68
C LEU A 158 8.52 31.84 -13.68
N GLY A 159 7.33 32.31 -13.30
CA GLY A 159 6.99 33.75 -13.25
C GLY A 159 6.90 34.40 -11.86
N HIS A 160 6.90 33.62 -10.77
CA HIS A 160 6.80 34.14 -9.39
C HIS A 160 7.89 33.47 -8.53
N GLY A 161 8.66 34.25 -7.76
CA GLY A 161 9.86 33.82 -7.00
C GLY A 161 9.66 32.76 -5.91
N SER A 162 8.55 32.03 -5.89
CA SER A 162 8.26 30.87 -5.04
C SER A 162 8.58 29.55 -5.74
N GLY A 163 9.75 29.51 -6.39
CA GLY A 163 10.28 28.30 -7.04
C GLY A 163 10.39 27.12 -6.08
N VAL A 164 10.47 25.92 -6.65
CA VAL A 164 10.84 24.70 -5.90
C VAL A 164 12.15 24.98 -5.20
N SER A 165 12.18 24.88 -3.87
CA SER A 165 13.40 25.09 -3.11
C SER A 165 14.48 24.15 -3.64
N PRO A 166 15.58 24.67 -4.24
CA PRO A 166 16.67 23.81 -4.72
C PRO A 166 17.21 22.92 -3.60
N ALA A 167 17.14 23.38 -2.35
CA ALA A 167 17.50 22.60 -1.17
C ALA A 167 16.63 21.33 -1.01
N SER A 168 15.33 21.38 -1.35
CA SER A 168 14.46 20.19 -1.32
C SER A 168 14.89 19.17 -2.37
N VAL A 169 15.18 19.61 -3.60
CA VAL A 169 15.65 18.71 -4.68
C VAL A 169 16.98 18.06 -4.29
N VAL A 170 17.95 18.84 -3.80
CA VAL A 170 19.25 18.32 -3.35
C VAL A 170 19.08 17.32 -2.20
N THR A 171 18.19 17.59 -1.24
CA THR A 171 17.90 16.66 -0.15
C THR A 171 17.32 15.34 -0.66
N HIS A 172 16.43 15.39 -1.66
CA HIS A 172 15.90 14.18 -2.27
C HIS A 172 16.94 13.44 -3.13
N ILE A 173 17.86 14.15 -3.80
CA ILE A 173 19.00 13.53 -4.51
C ILE A 173 19.93 12.80 -3.52
N ASP A 174 20.22 13.36 -2.35
CA ASP A 174 21.00 12.66 -1.31
C ASP A 174 20.28 11.36 -0.88
N ARG A 175 19.01 11.47 -0.49
CA ARG A 175 18.26 10.33 0.06
C ARG A 175 18.02 9.23 -0.96
N MET A 176 17.62 9.61 -2.18
CA MET A 176 17.23 8.66 -3.23
C MET A 176 18.43 8.20 -4.06
N GLY A 177 19.35 9.11 -4.39
CA GLY A 177 20.57 8.84 -5.16
C GLY A 177 21.70 8.33 -4.29
N VAL A 178 22.34 9.23 -3.54
CA VAL A 178 23.61 8.95 -2.83
C VAL A 178 23.50 7.75 -1.89
N ARG A 179 22.43 7.66 -1.12
CA ARG A 179 22.23 6.55 -0.19
C ARG A 179 21.86 5.21 -0.89
N ALA A 180 21.51 5.22 -2.17
CA ALA A 180 21.31 3.99 -2.97
C ALA A 180 22.63 3.46 -3.55
N THR A 181 23.66 4.30 -3.64
CA THR A 181 24.91 3.96 -4.32
C THR A 181 25.55 2.66 -3.84
N PRO A 182 25.65 2.34 -2.52
CA PRO A 182 26.32 1.11 -2.08
C PRO A 182 25.66 -0.18 -2.58
N ILE A 183 24.33 -0.25 -2.53
CA ILE A 183 23.61 -1.44 -3.01
C ILE A 183 23.69 -1.55 -4.54
N ILE A 184 23.63 -0.42 -5.26
CA ILE A 184 23.74 -0.40 -6.73
C ILE A 184 25.15 -0.83 -7.18
N LEU A 185 26.20 -0.32 -6.54
CA LEU A 185 27.58 -0.73 -6.81
C LEU A 185 27.78 -2.23 -6.61
N LEU A 186 27.38 -2.76 -5.45
CA LEU A 186 27.58 -4.17 -5.13
C LEU A 186 26.80 -5.08 -6.09
N MET A 187 25.51 -4.79 -6.29
CA MET A 187 24.68 -5.61 -7.17
C MET A 187 25.14 -5.55 -8.63
N SER A 188 25.50 -4.36 -9.12
CA SER A 188 25.96 -4.21 -10.51
C SER A 188 27.30 -4.91 -10.73
N PHE A 189 28.23 -4.81 -9.77
CA PHE A 189 29.48 -5.57 -9.80
C PHE A 189 29.23 -7.08 -9.90
N LEU A 190 28.38 -7.62 -9.01
CA LEU A 190 28.08 -9.05 -9.00
C LEU A 190 27.38 -9.49 -10.29
N ILE A 191 26.45 -8.70 -10.82
CA ILE A 191 25.73 -9.05 -12.04
C ILE A 191 26.66 -8.98 -13.26
N GLY A 192 27.49 -7.94 -13.37
CA GLY A 192 28.50 -7.86 -14.45
C GLY A 192 29.47 -9.04 -14.42
N ALA A 193 29.92 -9.43 -13.22
CA ALA A 193 30.72 -10.63 -13.00
C ALA A 193 30.01 -11.91 -13.48
N ILE A 194 28.73 -12.08 -13.12
CA ILE A 194 27.94 -13.26 -13.53
C ILE A 194 27.73 -13.29 -15.05
N ILE A 195 27.37 -12.17 -15.67
CA ILE A 195 27.17 -12.08 -17.13
C ILE A 195 28.47 -12.43 -17.86
N ALA A 196 29.60 -11.88 -17.40
CA ALA A 196 30.90 -12.19 -17.99
C ALA A 196 31.26 -13.68 -17.84
N GLN A 197 31.04 -14.27 -16.68
CA GLN A 197 31.32 -15.70 -16.47
C GLN A 197 30.50 -16.58 -17.43
N GLN A 198 29.19 -16.34 -17.49
CA GLN A 198 28.28 -17.13 -18.32
C GLN A 198 28.55 -16.90 -19.81
N GLY A 199 28.83 -15.66 -20.21
CA GLY A 199 29.19 -15.33 -21.59
C GLY A 199 30.50 -16.01 -22.02
N ALA A 200 31.53 -15.99 -21.16
CA ALA A 200 32.81 -16.63 -21.45
C ALA A 200 32.66 -18.15 -21.61
N PHE A 201 31.92 -18.82 -20.71
CA PHE A 201 31.65 -20.25 -20.82
C PHE A 201 30.93 -20.62 -22.12
N GLN A 202 30.02 -19.78 -22.58
CA GLN A 202 29.23 -20.06 -23.78
C GLN A 202 30.05 -19.81 -25.05
N LEU A 203 30.86 -18.75 -25.07
CA LEU A 203 31.71 -18.40 -26.21
C LEU A 203 32.95 -19.31 -26.32
N ARG A 204 33.37 -19.95 -25.22
CA ARG A 204 34.46 -20.93 -25.21
C ARG A 204 34.23 -22.10 -26.17
N TYR A 205 32.99 -22.56 -26.31
CA TYR A 205 32.64 -23.62 -27.25
C TYR A 205 32.94 -23.26 -28.72
N PHE A 206 32.99 -21.97 -29.03
CA PHE A 206 33.27 -21.44 -30.36
C PHE A 206 34.70 -20.90 -30.50
N GLY A 207 35.54 -21.03 -29.46
CA GLY A 207 36.88 -20.43 -29.42
C GLY A 207 36.87 -18.90 -29.41
N ALA A 208 35.75 -18.29 -29.02
CA ALA A 208 35.46 -16.87 -29.16
C ALA A 208 35.42 -16.15 -27.79
N GLU A 209 36.16 -16.63 -26.78
CA GLU A 209 36.09 -16.13 -25.40
C GLU A 209 36.34 -14.62 -25.29
N LEU A 210 37.19 -14.05 -26.14
CA LEU A 210 37.50 -12.61 -26.15
C LEU A 210 36.25 -11.73 -26.42
N PHE A 211 35.27 -12.23 -27.17
CA PHE A 211 34.03 -11.50 -27.50
C PHE A 211 33.08 -11.38 -26.29
N VAL A 212 33.41 -12.00 -25.16
CA VAL A 212 32.67 -11.78 -23.91
C VAL A 212 32.73 -10.32 -23.47
N VAL A 213 33.83 -9.63 -23.77
CA VAL A 213 34.00 -8.20 -23.45
C VAL A 213 33.00 -7.37 -24.22
N ASP A 214 32.80 -7.67 -25.51
CA ASP A 214 31.84 -7.00 -26.38
C ASP A 214 30.41 -7.23 -25.86
N LEU A 215 30.09 -8.49 -25.55
CA LEU A 215 28.79 -8.88 -25.03
C LEU A 215 28.46 -8.10 -23.75
N VAL A 216 29.35 -8.12 -22.77
CA VAL A 216 29.12 -7.44 -21.49
C VAL A 216 29.09 -5.93 -21.69
N GLY A 217 30.04 -5.36 -22.44
CA GLY A 217 30.12 -3.92 -22.68
C GLY A 217 28.85 -3.36 -23.32
N ILE A 218 28.44 -3.93 -24.45
CA ILE A 218 27.28 -3.46 -25.20
C ILE A 218 25.99 -3.70 -24.40
N LEU A 219 25.79 -4.93 -23.89
CA LEU A 219 24.57 -5.30 -23.18
C LEU A 219 24.38 -4.49 -21.88
N GLN A 220 25.46 -4.29 -21.13
CA GLN A 220 25.43 -3.53 -19.89
C GLN A 220 25.09 -2.06 -20.13
N LEU A 221 25.73 -1.43 -21.13
CA LEU A 221 25.56 0.00 -21.39
C LEU A 221 24.21 0.33 -22.03
N ARG A 222 23.71 -0.53 -22.93
CA ARG A 222 22.47 -0.28 -23.68
C ARG A 222 21.19 -0.64 -22.91
N GLU A 223 21.24 -1.72 -22.13
CA GLU A 223 20.05 -2.35 -21.57
C GLU A 223 20.18 -2.54 -20.05
N ILE A 224 21.06 -3.46 -19.64
CA ILE A 224 21.04 -4.05 -18.30
C ILE A 224 21.37 -3.03 -17.21
N GLY A 225 22.33 -2.14 -17.44
CA GLY A 225 22.75 -1.17 -16.43
C GLY A 225 21.66 -0.20 -16.03
N VAL A 226 20.94 0.35 -17.01
CA VAL A 226 19.82 1.25 -16.76
C VAL A 226 18.62 0.49 -16.19
N LEU A 227 18.27 -0.66 -16.77
CA LEU A 227 17.13 -1.46 -16.33
C LEU A 227 17.28 -1.91 -14.87
N LEU A 228 18.42 -2.48 -14.49
CA LEU A 228 18.66 -2.95 -13.12
C LEU A 228 18.69 -1.79 -12.12
N THR A 229 19.32 -0.68 -12.49
CA THR A 229 19.32 0.53 -11.65
C THR A 229 17.90 1.03 -11.41
N ALA A 230 17.07 1.06 -12.45
CA ALA A 230 15.66 1.45 -12.37
C ALA A 230 14.86 0.50 -11.46
N ILE A 231 15.03 -0.82 -11.61
CA ILE A 231 14.35 -1.83 -10.77
C ILE A 231 14.76 -1.66 -9.29
N MET A 232 16.05 -1.49 -9.01
CA MET A 232 16.53 -1.26 -7.64
C MET A 232 15.98 0.02 -7.04
N ILE A 233 15.92 1.10 -7.82
CA ILE A 233 15.39 2.40 -7.38
C ILE A 233 13.88 2.35 -7.19
N ALA A 234 13.13 1.63 -8.04
CA ALA A 234 11.71 1.37 -7.84
C ALA A 234 11.45 0.65 -6.50
N GLY A 235 12.24 -0.38 -6.19
CA GLY A 235 12.14 -1.12 -4.93
C GLY A 235 12.49 -0.27 -3.70
N ARG A 236 13.62 0.45 -3.72
CA ARG A 236 14.12 1.21 -2.57
C ARG A 236 13.44 2.57 -2.42
N SER A 237 13.62 3.42 -3.43
CA SER A 237 13.19 4.82 -3.38
C SER A 237 11.74 4.99 -3.77
N GLY A 238 11.23 4.20 -4.73
CA GLY A 238 9.81 4.18 -5.07
C GLY A 238 8.94 3.81 -3.87
N SER A 239 9.26 2.70 -3.18
CA SER A 239 8.59 2.31 -1.93
C SER A 239 8.64 3.40 -0.86
N ALA A 240 9.79 4.05 -0.68
CA ALA A 240 9.94 5.12 0.31
C ALA A 240 9.07 6.34 -0.04
N ILE A 241 8.97 6.72 -1.33
CA ILE A 241 8.10 7.81 -1.78
C ILE A 241 6.64 7.47 -1.49
N THR A 242 6.21 6.26 -1.83
CA THR A 242 4.85 5.77 -1.56
C THR A 242 4.54 5.76 -0.07
N ALA A 243 5.49 5.29 0.75
CA ALA A 243 5.35 5.24 2.20
C ALA A 243 5.29 6.65 2.81
N GLU A 244 6.14 7.58 2.38
CA GLU A 244 6.15 8.96 2.85
C GLU A 244 4.85 9.67 2.48
N ILE A 245 4.43 9.64 1.22
CA ILE A 245 3.19 10.28 0.76
C ILE A 245 1.97 9.63 1.42
N GLY A 246 1.92 8.30 1.47
CA GLY A 246 0.82 7.57 2.10
C GLY A 246 0.69 7.86 3.59
N SER A 247 1.81 7.96 4.30
CA SER A 247 1.82 8.32 5.72
C SER A 247 1.35 9.75 5.96
N MET A 248 1.71 10.69 5.08
CA MET A 248 1.19 12.06 5.12
C MET A 248 -0.32 12.10 4.85
N LYS A 249 -0.81 11.26 3.93
CA LYS A 249 -2.25 11.13 3.65
C LYS A 249 -3.03 10.59 4.85
N MET A 250 -2.50 9.55 5.53
CA MET A 250 -3.10 8.99 6.74
C MET A 250 -3.21 10.00 7.90
N ARG A 251 -2.30 10.98 7.95
CA ARG A 251 -2.28 12.05 8.97
C ARG A 251 -2.99 13.33 8.51
N GLU A 252 -3.74 13.28 7.41
CA GLU A 252 -4.47 14.42 6.83
C GLU A 252 -3.56 15.63 6.47
N GLU A 253 -2.24 15.44 6.39
CA GLU A 253 -1.29 16.51 6.06
C GLU A 253 -1.47 16.99 4.62
N ILE A 254 -1.88 16.09 3.71
CA ILE A 254 -2.16 16.41 2.30
C ILE A 254 -3.43 17.25 2.17
N ASP A 255 -4.45 16.93 2.96
CA ASP A 255 -5.71 17.68 2.96
C ASP A 255 -5.49 19.08 3.55
N ALA A 256 -4.69 19.18 4.62
CA ALA A 256 -4.27 20.45 5.18
C ALA A 256 -3.56 21.36 4.16
N LEU A 257 -2.69 20.81 3.30
CA LEU A 257 -2.05 21.58 2.21
C LEU A 257 -3.08 22.14 1.22
N THR A 258 -4.13 21.38 0.92
CA THR A 258 -5.20 21.81 0.01
C THR A 258 -6.04 22.92 0.63
N VAL A 259 -6.35 22.83 1.93
CA VAL A 259 -7.10 23.86 2.67
C VAL A 259 -6.37 25.21 2.71
N ILE A 260 -5.03 25.21 2.84
CA ILE A 260 -4.22 26.43 2.79
C ILE A 260 -3.94 26.93 1.37
N GLY A 261 -4.56 26.33 0.35
CA GLY A 261 -4.47 26.75 -1.05
C GLY A 261 -3.20 26.34 -1.79
N LEU A 262 -2.43 25.39 -1.25
CA LEU A 262 -1.25 24.85 -1.93
C LEU A 262 -1.61 23.61 -2.74
N ASN A 263 -1.03 23.47 -3.94
CA ASN A 263 -1.16 22.25 -4.74
C ASN A 263 -0.24 21.15 -4.18
N PRO A 264 -0.78 20.04 -3.63
CA PRO A 264 0.03 18.98 -3.04
C PRO A 264 0.98 18.32 -4.03
N ILE A 265 0.57 18.17 -5.31
CA ILE A 265 1.41 17.55 -6.34
C ILE A 265 2.65 18.41 -6.60
N GLY A 266 2.47 19.73 -6.69
CA GLY A 266 3.56 20.67 -6.95
C GLY A 266 4.54 20.84 -5.80
N VAL A 267 4.15 20.51 -4.56
CA VAL A 267 4.99 20.65 -3.35
C VAL A 267 5.61 19.31 -2.94
N LEU A 268 4.87 18.21 -3.03
CA LEU A 268 5.31 16.90 -2.54
C LEU A 268 5.86 15.99 -3.64
N VAL A 269 5.26 15.99 -4.82
CA VAL A 269 5.60 15.02 -5.88
C VAL A 269 6.67 15.60 -6.80
N PHE A 270 6.52 16.84 -7.24
CA PHE A 270 7.42 17.47 -8.21
C PHE A 270 8.92 17.45 -7.80
N PRO A 271 9.32 17.84 -6.57
CA PRO A 271 10.74 17.83 -6.21
C PRO A 271 11.35 16.43 -6.23
N ARG A 272 10.56 15.41 -5.89
CA ARG A 272 10.96 13.99 -5.93
C ARG A 272 11.11 13.50 -7.36
N LEU A 273 10.21 13.88 -8.27
CA LEU A 273 10.31 13.56 -9.70
C LEU A 273 11.59 14.14 -10.30
N VAL A 274 11.89 15.41 -10.03
CA VAL A 274 13.13 16.06 -10.50
C VAL A 274 14.36 15.36 -9.93
N ALA A 275 14.35 15.07 -8.62
CA ALA A 275 15.45 14.36 -7.97
C ALA A 275 15.69 12.97 -8.58
N LEU A 276 14.65 12.17 -8.82
CA LEU A 276 14.77 10.86 -9.46
C LEU A 276 15.27 10.97 -10.89
N THR A 277 14.77 11.93 -11.66
CA THR A 277 15.14 12.14 -13.07
C THR A 277 16.63 12.46 -13.21
N ILE A 278 17.21 13.15 -12.23
CA ILE A 278 18.65 13.45 -12.18
C ILE A 278 19.44 12.28 -11.58
N ALA A 279 18.93 11.66 -10.52
CA ALA A 279 19.65 10.62 -9.79
C ALA A 279 19.78 9.32 -10.59
N LEU A 280 18.74 8.90 -11.32
CA LEU A 280 18.76 7.62 -12.02
C LEU A 280 19.86 7.53 -13.11
N PRO A 281 20.02 8.51 -14.02
CA PRO A 281 21.12 8.47 -15.00
C PRO A 281 22.50 8.43 -14.33
N LEU A 282 22.71 9.23 -13.28
CA LEU A 282 23.97 9.26 -12.55
C LEU A 282 24.27 7.91 -11.87
N LEU A 283 23.25 7.29 -11.28
CA LEU A 283 23.37 5.97 -10.69
C LEU A 283 23.63 4.89 -11.73
N SER A 284 23.03 4.98 -12.92
CA SER A 284 23.27 4.05 -14.02
C SER A 284 24.70 4.12 -14.54
N ILE A 285 25.30 5.32 -14.60
CA ILE A 285 26.73 5.47 -14.92
C ILE A 285 27.59 4.73 -13.89
N ILE A 286 27.32 4.94 -12.60
CA ILE A 286 28.05 4.27 -11.52
C ILE A 286 27.85 2.74 -11.57
N ALA A 287 26.63 2.29 -11.84
CA ALA A 287 26.30 0.88 -12.04
C ALA A 287 27.10 0.26 -13.18
N ASN A 288 27.21 0.96 -14.31
CA ASN A 288 27.96 0.50 -15.47
C ASN A 288 29.45 0.34 -15.16
N PHE A 289 30.06 1.30 -14.49
CA PHE A 289 31.46 1.17 -14.06
C PHE A 289 31.66 -0.02 -13.12
N ALA A 290 30.77 -0.22 -12.15
CA ALA A 290 30.85 -1.35 -11.23
C ALA A 290 30.69 -2.70 -11.94
N ALA A 291 29.73 -2.81 -12.87
CA ALA A 291 29.50 -4.02 -13.64
C ALA A 291 30.68 -4.36 -14.56
N LEU A 292 31.25 -3.37 -15.25
CA LEU A 292 32.44 -3.56 -16.08
C LEU A 292 33.66 -3.95 -15.24
N ALA A 293 33.82 -3.41 -14.03
CA ALA A 293 34.87 -3.82 -13.12
C ALA A 293 34.69 -5.28 -12.67
N GLY A 294 33.46 -5.70 -12.33
CA GLY A 294 33.15 -7.09 -11.99
C GLY A 294 33.42 -8.05 -13.15
N ALA A 295 33.04 -7.64 -14.36
CA ALA A 295 33.31 -8.40 -15.57
C ALA A 295 34.81 -8.57 -15.80
N ALA A 296 35.59 -7.50 -15.72
CA ALA A 296 37.04 -7.53 -15.90
C ALA A 296 37.74 -8.47 -14.92
N VAL A 297 37.34 -8.45 -13.65
CA VAL A 297 37.88 -9.37 -12.62
C VAL A 297 37.61 -10.83 -12.96
N ILE A 298 36.38 -11.15 -13.38
CA ILE A 298 36.01 -12.54 -13.72
C ILE A 298 36.66 -13.01 -15.00
N THR A 299 36.69 -12.19 -16.06
CA THR A 299 37.33 -12.57 -17.33
C THR A 299 38.83 -12.78 -17.16
N TRP A 300 39.46 -12.00 -16.29
CA TRP A 300 40.85 -12.22 -15.91
C TRP A 300 41.03 -13.55 -15.17
N ALA A 301 40.18 -13.85 -14.19
CA ALA A 301 40.29 -15.06 -13.38
C ALA A 301 39.99 -16.36 -14.14
N TYR A 302 38.99 -16.37 -15.02
CA TYR A 302 38.51 -17.59 -15.69
C TYR A 302 39.05 -17.79 -17.11
N SER A 303 39.19 -16.70 -17.88
CA SER A 303 39.62 -16.74 -19.29
C SER A 303 41.03 -16.22 -19.51
N GLY A 304 41.72 -15.75 -18.46
CA GLY A 304 43.09 -15.23 -18.57
C GLY A 304 43.19 -13.94 -19.37
N ILE A 305 42.07 -13.24 -19.60
CA ILE A 305 42.05 -11.97 -20.35
C ILE A 305 42.66 -10.88 -19.44
N THR A 306 43.79 -10.31 -19.86
CA THR A 306 44.43 -9.24 -19.09
C THR A 306 43.57 -7.97 -19.11
N PHE A 307 43.71 -7.14 -18.07
CA PHE A 307 42.99 -5.87 -18.00
C PHE A 307 43.27 -4.94 -19.19
N GLU A 308 44.50 -4.97 -19.73
CA GLU A 308 44.87 -4.20 -20.92
C GLU A 308 44.09 -4.67 -22.16
N THR A 309 44.04 -5.98 -22.40
CA THR A 309 43.26 -6.55 -23.50
C THR A 309 41.77 -6.28 -23.31
N PHE A 310 41.26 -6.38 -22.07
CA PHE A 310 39.87 -6.06 -21.76
C PHE A 310 39.54 -4.60 -22.11
N LEU A 311 40.36 -3.64 -21.67
CA LEU A 311 40.13 -2.22 -21.95
C LEU A 311 40.26 -1.88 -23.43
N GLY A 312 41.26 -2.45 -24.11
CA GLY A 312 41.42 -2.28 -25.56
C GLY A 312 40.20 -2.80 -26.32
N ARG A 313 39.74 -4.01 -25.98
CA ARG A 313 38.58 -4.62 -26.62
C ARG A 313 37.28 -3.87 -26.32
N LEU A 314 37.13 -3.42 -25.08
CA LEU A 314 35.98 -2.63 -24.65
C LEU A 314 35.92 -1.29 -25.42
N ASN A 315 37.05 -0.64 -25.65
CA ASN A 315 37.11 0.60 -26.44
C ASN A 315 36.76 0.39 -27.91
N GLU A 316 37.14 -0.75 -28.50
CA GLU A 316 36.75 -1.11 -29.87
C GLU A 316 35.27 -1.46 -29.99
N ALA A 317 34.69 -2.10 -28.97
CA ALA A 317 33.33 -2.61 -29.01
C ALA A 317 32.26 -1.55 -28.67
N ILE A 318 32.60 -0.56 -27.84
CA ILE A 318 31.64 0.48 -27.41
C ILE A 318 31.69 1.66 -28.36
N ASP A 319 30.54 1.94 -28.98
CA ASP A 319 30.29 3.23 -29.62
C ASP A 319 29.53 4.18 -28.69
N TYR A 320 29.62 5.50 -28.94
CA TYR A 320 28.90 6.53 -28.21
C TYR A 320 27.39 6.29 -28.20
N SER A 321 26.85 5.74 -29.29
CA SER A 321 25.45 5.30 -29.41
C SER A 321 25.03 4.33 -28.30
N SER A 322 25.92 3.40 -27.90
CA SER A 322 25.62 2.38 -26.89
C SER A 322 25.43 2.97 -25.49
N VAL A 323 26.20 4.01 -25.15
CA VAL A 323 26.04 4.73 -23.88
C VAL A 323 24.84 5.67 -23.95
N ALA A 324 24.67 6.38 -25.08
CA ALA A 324 23.58 7.31 -25.28
C ALA A 324 22.21 6.61 -25.22
N SER A 325 22.08 5.43 -25.83
CA SER A 325 20.81 4.69 -25.86
C SER A 325 20.32 4.37 -24.45
N GLY A 326 21.21 3.93 -23.56
CA GLY A 326 20.89 3.70 -22.14
C GLY A 326 20.57 5.01 -21.41
N MET A 327 21.44 6.01 -21.52
CA MET A 327 21.27 7.28 -20.81
C MET A 327 20.00 8.05 -21.19
N ILE A 328 19.57 7.97 -22.45
CA ILE A 328 18.32 8.58 -22.91
C ILE A 328 17.10 7.91 -22.26
N LYS A 329 17.12 6.59 -22.02
CA LYS A 329 16.01 5.85 -21.39
C LYS A 329 15.84 6.21 -19.91
N ALA A 330 16.95 6.42 -19.19
CA ALA A 330 16.95 6.56 -17.73
C ALA A 330 16.01 7.67 -17.19
N PRO A 331 15.98 8.91 -17.73
CA PRO A 331 15.04 9.94 -17.29
C PRO A 331 13.57 9.50 -17.41
N PHE A 332 13.18 8.79 -18.47
CA PHE A 332 11.80 8.35 -18.66
C PHE A 332 11.42 7.26 -17.66
N MET A 333 12.34 6.32 -17.40
CA MET A 333 12.15 5.29 -16.38
C MET A 333 12.03 5.91 -14.98
N ALA A 334 12.85 6.92 -14.67
CA ALA A 334 12.79 7.65 -13.41
C ALA A 334 11.44 8.37 -13.22
N LEU A 335 10.93 9.01 -14.27
CA LEU A 335 9.61 9.62 -14.27
C LEU A 335 8.51 8.57 -14.04
N ALA A 336 8.56 7.45 -14.75
CA ALA A 336 7.59 6.36 -14.58
C ALA A 336 7.54 5.87 -13.13
N ILE A 337 8.71 5.57 -12.53
CA ILE A 337 8.81 5.14 -11.12
C ILE A 337 8.22 6.20 -10.20
N GLY A 338 8.65 7.46 -10.34
CA GLY A 338 8.22 8.52 -9.45
C GLY A 338 6.71 8.81 -9.54
N ILE A 339 6.13 8.73 -10.72
CA ILE A 339 4.69 8.94 -10.94
C ILE A 339 3.90 7.78 -10.33
N VAL A 340 4.27 6.53 -10.64
CA VAL A 340 3.59 5.35 -10.10
C VAL A 340 3.63 5.35 -8.58
N SER A 341 4.79 5.64 -7.98
CA SER A 341 4.92 5.75 -6.52
C SER A 341 4.09 6.88 -5.92
N ALA A 342 4.02 8.04 -6.59
CA ALA A 342 3.17 9.12 -6.13
C ALA A 342 1.68 8.79 -6.22
N VAL A 343 1.24 8.17 -7.33
CA VAL A 343 -0.15 7.72 -7.52
C VAL A 343 -0.55 6.74 -6.41
N GLU A 344 0.27 5.72 -6.15
CA GLU A 344 -0.04 4.74 -5.10
C GLU A 344 0.00 5.36 -3.69
N GLY A 345 0.94 6.26 -3.42
CA GLY A 345 1.00 6.97 -2.14
C GLY A 345 -0.25 7.82 -1.90
N LEU A 346 -0.77 8.47 -2.94
CA LEU A 346 -1.99 9.27 -2.86
C LEU A 346 -3.27 8.43 -2.77
N LYS A 347 -3.22 7.12 -2.99
CA LYS A 347 -4.39 6.23 -2.84
C LYS A 347 -4.53 5.62 -1.46
N VAL A 348 -3.48 5.61 -0.66
CA VAL A 348 -3.48 5.05 0.70
C VAL A 348 -4.70 5.51 1.51
N GLY A 349 -5.38 4.55 2.14
CA GLY A 349 -6.50 4.80 3.06
C GLY A 349 -6.02 5.12 4.48
N GLY A 350 -6.95 5.20 5.43
CA GLY A 350 -6.64 5.56 6.83
C GLY A 350 -5.95 4.49 7.68
N SER A 351 -5.57 3.34 7.11
CA SER A 351 -5.00 2.20 7.87
C SER A 351 -3.56 1.88 7.47
N ALA A 352 -2.76 1.40 8.44
CA ALA A 352 -1.39 0.96 8.19
C ALA A 352 -1.32 -0.26 7.24
N GLU A 353 -2.37 -1.08 7.23
CA GLU A 353 -2.50 -2.20 6.30
C GLU A 353 -2.63 -1.71 4.85
N SER A 354 -3.48 -0.69 4.61
CA SER A 354 -3.61 -0.07 3.29
C SER A 354 -2.29 0.55 2.82
N LEU A 355 -1.54 1.20 3.73
CA LEU A 355 -0.20 1.72 3.42
C LEU A 355 0.73 0.61 2.93
N GLY A 356 0.79 -0.52 3.63
CA GLY A 356 1.62 -1.68 3.23
C GLY A 356 1.24 -2.21 1.85
N GLN A 357 -0.07 -2.39 1.60
CA GLN A 357 -0.58 -2.87 0.31
C GLN A 357 -0.17 -1.95 -0.85
N HIS A 358 -0.32 -0.64 -0.71
CA HIS A 358 0.04 0.31 -1.76
C HIS A 358 1.56 0.45 -1.95
N VAL A 359 2.37 0.27 -0.90
CA VAL A 359 3.84 0.21 -1.03
C VAL A 359 4.24 -0.99 -1.90
N THR A 360 3.70 -2.18 -1.63
CA THR A 360 3.97 -3.36 -2.47
C THR A 360 3.46 -3.19 -3.89
N ALA A 361 2.23 -2.69 -4.06
CA ALA A 361 1.65 -2.41 -5.38
C ALA A 361 2.49 -1.41 -6.18
N SER A 362 3.02 -0.37 -5.52
CA SER A 362 3.90 0.62 -6.14
C SER A 362 5.15 -0.01 -6.73
N VAL A 363 5.81 -0.94 -6.02
CA VAL A 363 7.02 -1.60 -6.52
C VAL A 363 6.69 -2.44 -7.76
N VAL A 364 5.67 -3.27 -7.67
CA VAL A 364 5.27 -4.18 -8.76
C VAL A 364 4.88 -3.38 -10.01
N LYS A 365 4.03 -2.36 -9.86
CA LYS A 365 3.59 -1.51 -10.98
C LYS A 365 4.77 -0.72 -11.58
N SER A 366 5.70 -0.24 -10.75
CA SER A 366 6.88 0.49 -11.24
C SER A 366 7.82 -0.40 -12.03
N ILE A 367 8.10 -1.62 -11.54
CA ILE A 367 8.93 -2.60 -12.25
C ILE A 367 8.31 -2.94 -13.61
N PHE A 368 7.00 -3.20 -13.63
CA PHE A 368 6.29 -3.49 -14.87
C PHE A 368 6.36 -2.31 -15.86
N ALA A 369 6.11 -1.08 -15.39
CA ALA A 369 6.18 0.12 -16.21
C ALA A 369 7.58 0.35 -16.80
N VAL A 370 8.63 0.12 -16.01
CA VAL A 370 10.04 0.24 -16.44
C VAL A 370 10.38 -0.81 -17.50
N ILE A 371 10.01 -2.08 -17.30
CA ILE A 371 10.27 -3.16 -18.27
C ILE A 371 9.52 -2.91 -19.58
N LEU A 372 8.25 -2.51 -19.50
CA LEU A 372 7.46 -2.17 -20.68
C LEU A 372 8.09 -1.01 -21.45
N MET A 373 8.53 0.03 -20.73
CA MET A 373 9.20 1.18 -21.32
C MET A 373 10.52 0.78 -21.99
N ASP A 374 11.32 -0.07 -21.35
CA ASP A 374 12.57 -0.59 -21.93
C ASP A 374 12.32 -1.32 -23.24
N ALA A 375 11.32 -2.21 -23.28
CA ALA A 375 10.92 -2.91 -24.49
C ALA A 375 10.46 -1.96 -25.61
N LEU A 376 9.70 -0.91 -25.28
CA LEU A 376 9.29 0.11 -26.25
C LEU A 376 10.49 0.87 -26.82
N PHE A 377 11.45 1.25 -25.98
CA PHE A 377 12.67 1.91 -26.46
C PHE A 377 13.55 0.96 -27.28
N ALA A 378 13.64 -0.33 -26.92
CA ALA A 378 14.39 -1.30 -27.71
C ALA A 378 13.81 -1.47 -29.12
N ILE A 379 12.48 -1.56 -29.24
CA ILE A 379 11.78 -1.59 -30.54
C ILE A 379 12.01 -0.28 -31.29
N PHE A 380 11.90 0.87 -30.60
CA PHE A 380 12.12 2.17 -31.20
C PHE A 380 13.54 2.32 -31.77
N TYR A 381 14.57 2.02 -30.98
CA TYR A 381 15.97 2.10 -31.43
C TYR A 381 16.27 1.13 -32.56
N SER A 382 15.70 -0.09 -32.51
CA SER A 382 15.82 -1.04 -33.63
C SER A 382 15.13 -0.54 -34.90
N ALA A 383 14.07 0.26 -34.81
CA ALA A 383 13.35 0.77 -35.98
C ALA A 383 14.05 1.97 -36.63
N ILE A 384 14.91 2.69 -35.90
CA ILE A 384 15.67 3.84 -36.39
C ILE A 384 17.16 3.51 -36.62
N ASP A 385 17.54 2.23 -36.54
CA ASP A 385 18.92 1.74 -36.66
C ASP A 385 19.91 2.48 -35.74
N PHE A 386 19.51 2.74 -34.49
CA PHE A 386 20.26 3.51 -33.49
C PHE A 386 21.10 2.67 -32.52
#